data_AF-A0A7X3V4F1-F1
#
_entry.id   AF-A0A7X3V4F1-F1
#
_cell.length_a   1.000
_cell.length_b   1.000
_cell.length_c   1.000
_cell.angle_alpha   90.00
_cell.angle_beta   90.00
_cell.angle_gamma   90.00
#
_symmetry.space_group_name_H-M   'P 1'
#
loop_
_entity.id
_entity.type
_entity.pdbx_description
1 polymer ?
#
loop_
_entity_poly.entity_id
_entity_poly.type
_entity_poly.pdbx_seq_one_letter_code
_entity_poly.pdbx_strand_id
1 'polypeptide(L)'
;MSVKPSMRQDTRAPSPAAVRGAMIGLVGLVLVTVAWWALALWPVEGVPPAWLERARAVCFNAGASGLPDASGWLLLVGQPIGMLAVLMVIAGDAVRTGVRRALASPVGLLGVAGVAGV
;
A
#
# COMPACT_ATOMS: atom_id res chain seq x y z
N MET A 1 32.04 -35.44 -24.08
CA MET A 1 31.77 -33.99 -24.22
C MET A 1 30.28 -33.77 -24.09
N SER A 2 29.80 -33.23 -22.97
CA SER A 2 28.39 -32.87 -22.79
C SER A 2 28.34 -31.52 -22.09
N VAL A 3 28.16 -30.48 -22.89
CA VAL A 3 28.04 -29.10 -22.40
C VAL A 3 26.64 -28.99 -21.80
N LYS A 4 26.58 -28.90 -20.47
CA LYS A 4 25.34 -28.65 -19.73
C LYS A 4 24.79 -27.29 -20.17
N PRO A 5 23.55 -27.19 -20.67
CA PRO A 5 23.00 -25.89 -21.06
C PRO A 5 22.94 -25.03 -19.80
N SER A 6 23.71 -23.96 -19.80
CA SER A 6 23.72 -22.98 -18.73
C SER A 6 22.33 -22.36 -18.68
N MET A 7 21.68 -22.55 -17.54
CA MET A 7 20.47 -21.84 -17.16
C MET A 7 20.86 -20.38 -16.97
N ARG A 8 20.90 -19.64 -18.08
CA ARG A 8 21.11 -18.19 -18.10
C ARG A 8 19.85 -17.57 -17.51
N GLN A 9 19.86 -17.35 -16.20
CA GLN A 9 18.95 -16.40 -15.57
C GLN A 9 19.32 -15.04 -16.16
N ASP A 10 18.64 -14.69 -17.25
CA ASP A 10 18.63 -13.36 -17.80
C ASP A 10 18.16 -12.42 -16.69
N THR A 11 19.12 -11.73 -16.05
CA THR A 11 18.89 -10.51 -15.28
C THR A 11 18.47 -9.41 -16.25
N ARG A 12 17.33 -9.60 -16.92
CA ARG A 12 16.70 -8.54 -17.70
C ARG A 12 16.21 -7.52 -16.69
N ALA A 13 16.74 -6.32 -16.80
CA ALA A 13 16.20 -5.17 -16.12
C ALA A 13 14.67 -5.13 -16.35
N PRO A 14 13.86 -4.81 -15.31
CA PRO A 14 12.41 -4.79 -15.44
C PRO A 14 12.00 -3.84 -16.56
N SER A 15 11.06 -4.29 -17.39
CA SER A 15 10.61 -3.50 -18.55
C SER A 15 9.95 -2.18 -18.09
N PRO A 16 10.01 -1.10 -18.90
CA PRO A 16 9.39 0.17 -18.54
C PRO A 16 7.89 0.06 -18.25
N ALA A 17 7.20 -0.82 -18.97
CA ALA A 17 5.78 -1.12 -18.74
C ALA A 17 5.56 -1.83 -17.39
N ALA A 18 6.43 -2.77 -17.01
CA ALA A 18 6.36 -3.44 -15.71
C ALA A 18 6.63 -2.45 -14.56
N VAL A 19 7.61 -1.56 -14.69
CA VAL A 19 7.87 -0.50 -13.70
C VAL A 19 6.67 0.44 -13.57
N ARG A 20 6.07 0.87 -14.70
CA ARG A 20 4.87 1.73 -14.67
C ARG A 20 3.68 1.03 -14.00
N GLY A 21 3.42 -0.23 -14.35
CA GLY A 21 2.35 -1.02 -13.74
C GLY A 21 2.55 -1.20 -12.23
N ALA A 22 3.77 -1.53 -11.81
CA ALA A 22 4.12 -1.66 -10.41
C ALA A 22 3.94 -0.36 -9.62
N MET A 23 4.31 0.79 -10.20
CA MET A 23 4.10 2.11 -9.57
C MET A 23 2.63 2.49 -9.48
N ILE A 24 1.82 2.23 -10.52
CA ILE A 24 0.37 2.42 -10.47
C ILE A 24 -0.25 1.56 -9.36
N GLY A 25 0.16 0.29 -9.27
CA GLY A 25 -0.28 -0.62 -8.21
C GLY A 25 0.11 -0.11 -6.82
N LEU A 26 1.34 0.37 -6.64
CA LEU A 26 1.81 0.94 -5.38
C LEU A 26 1.02 2.18 -4.99
N VAL A 27 0.80 3.12 -5.92
CA VAL A 27 0.00 4.33 -5.66
C VAL A 27 -1.45 3.96 -5.32
N GLY A 28 -2.05 3.03 -6.07
CA GLY A 28 -3.39 2.53 -5.77
C GLY A 28 -3.49 1.92 -4.38
N LEU A 29 -2.50 1.13 -3.97
CA LEU A 29 -2.43 0.53 -2.63
C LEU A 29 -2.34 1.60 -1.53
N VAL A 30 -1.52 2.63 -1.73
CA VAL A 30 -1.41 3.75 -0.78
C VAL A 30 -2.74 4.50 -0.67
N LEU A 31 -3.38 4.83 -1.79
CA LEU A 31 -4.67 5.55 -1.80
C LEU A 31 -5.77 4.76 -1.10
N VAL A 32 -5.87 3.46 -1.39
CA VAL A 32 -6.84 2.56 -0.73
C VAL A 32 -6.55 2.48 0.77
N THR A 33 -5.28 2.38 1.16
CA THR A 33 -4.88 2.34 2.59
C THR A 33 -5.27 3.62 3.32
N VAL A 34 -5.00 4.79 2.74
CA VAL A 34 -5.38 6.08 3.33
C VAL A 34 -6.91 6.22 3.40
N ALA A 35 -7.65 5.84 2.36
CA ALA A 35 -9.11 5.86 2.38
C ALA A 35 -9.68 4.92 3.45
N TRP A 36 -9.05 3.76 3.64
CA TRP A 36 -9.42 2.78 4.65
C TRP A 36 -9.18 3.31 6.07
N TRP A 37 -8.03 3.96 6.31
CA TRP A 37 -7.74 4.63 7.58
C TRP A 37 -8.66 5.81 7.83
N ALA A 38 -8.98 6.62 6.82
CA ALA A 38 -9.96 7.69 6.95
C ALA A 38 -11.31 7.11 7.37
N LEU A 39 -11.81 6.06 6.72
CA LEU A 39 -13.08 5.44 7.11
C LEU A 39 -13.10 5.00 8.59
N ALA A 40 -11.99 4.44 9.07
CA ALA A 40 -11.84 4.00 10.46
C ALA A 40 -11.72 5.16 11.47
N LEU A 41 -10.89 6.17 11.16
CA LEU A 41 -10.39 7.15 12.12
C LEU A 41 -10.95 8.56 11.93
N TRP A 42 -11.70 8.81 10.85
CA TRP A 42 -12.17 10.17 10.54
C TRP A 42 -13.04 10.72 11.67
N PRO A 43 -12.67 11.89 12.24
CA PRO A 43 -13.47 12.52 13.28
C PRO A 43 -14.78 13.02 12.66
N VAL A 44 -15.91 12.64 13.25
CA VAL A 44 -17.21 13.17 12.86
C VAL A 44 -17.70 14.04 14.01
N GLU A 45 -17.89 15.33 13.75
CA GLU A 45 -18.52 16.22 14.71
C GLU A 45 -20.03 16.04 14.67
N GLY A 46 -20.65 15.87 15.84
CA GLY A 46 -22.09 15.59 15.97
C GLY A 46 -22.43 14.10 15.91
N VAL A 47 -23.68 13.79 15.55
CA VAL A 47 -24.16 12.40 15.47
C VAL A 47 -23.71 11.79 14.14
N PRO A 48 -22.82 10.78 14.15
CA PRO A 48 -22.37 10.16 12.92
C PRO A 48 -23.53 9.44 12.20
N PRO A 49 -23.49 9.35 10.86
CA PRO A 49 -24.47 8.58 10.12
C PRO A 49 -24.49 7.12 10.58
N ALA A 50 -25.68 6.54 10.77
CA ALA A 50 -25.82 5.17 11.26
C ALA A 50 -25.12 4.10 10.38
N TRP A 51 -24.94 4.37 9.08
CA TRP A 51 -24.19 3.47 8.21
C TRP A 51 -22.69 3.46 8.53
N LEU A 52 -22.13 4.59 8.97
CA LEU A 52 -20.73 4.74 9.30
C LEU A 52 -20.41 4.03 10.62
N GLU A 53 -21.29 4.16 11.62
CA GLU A 53 -21.17 3.40 12.88
C GLU A 53 -21.19 1.89 12.63
N ARG A 54 -22.13 1.41 11.80
CA ARG A 54 -22.18 -0.02 11.45
C ARG A 54 -20.95 -0.49 10.68
N ALA A 55 -20.47 0.30 9.72
CA ALA A 55 -19.26 -0.02 8.99
C ALA A 55 -18.05 -0.11 9.94
N ARG A 56 -17.94 0.79 10.91
CA ARG A 56 -16.86 0.77 11.90
C ARG A 56 -16.94 -0.41 12.86
N ALA A 57 -18.15 -0.75 13.31
CA ALA A 57 -18.37 -1.93 14.14
C ALA A 57 -18.03 -3.23 13.39
N VAL A 58 -18.47 -3.37 12.13
CA VAL A 58 -18.27 -4.61 11.35
C VAL A 58 -16.84 -4.74 10.81
N CYS A 59 -16.26 -3.67 10.28
CA CYS A 59 -14.97 -3.72 9.59
C CYS A 59 -13.77 -3.49 10.52
N PHE A 60 -13.95 -2.73 11.60
CA PHE A 60 -12.86 -2.35 12.51
C PHE A 60 -13.08 -2.83 13.94
N ASN A 61 -14.17 -3.58 14.22
CA ASN A 61 -14.56 -3.97 15.57
C ASN A 61 -14.47 -2.79 16.54
N ALA A 62 -14.91 -1.61 16.09
CA ALA A 62 -14.86 -0.41 16.90
C ALA A 62 -16.02 -0.46 17.92
N GLY A 63 -15.66 -0.55 19.20
CA GLY A 63 -16.61 -0.58 20.31
C GLY A 63 -17.19 0.79 20.64
N ALA A 64 -17.86 0.92 21.79
CA ALA A 64 -18.51 2.16 22.24
C ALA A 64 -17.56 3.36 22.40
N SER A 65 -16.24 3.12 22.47
CA SER A 65 -15.20 4.15 22.49
C SER A 65 -14.97 4.82 21.13
N GLY A 66 -15.50 4.25 20.03
CA GLY A 66 -15.29 4.72 18.67
C GLY A 66 -13.92 4.39 18.08
N LEU A 67 -13.04 3.73 18.86
CA LEU A 67 -11.72 3.28 18.42
C LEU A 67 -11.73 1.78 18.10
N PRO A 68 -10.92 1.31 17.13
CA PRO A 68 -10.78 -0.12 16.86
C PRO A 68 -10.25 -0.87 18.09
N ASP A 69 -10.78 -2.06 18.36
CA ASP A 69 -10.17 -3.00 19.31
C ASP A 69 -8.88 -3.62 18.73
N ALA A 70 -8.16 -4.42 19.54
CA ALA A 70 -6.89 -5.03 19.14
C ALA A 70 -6.97 -5.81 17.80
N SER A 71 -8.05 -6.54 17.55
CA SER A 71 -8.30 -7.25 16.28
C SER A 71 -8.58 -6.28 15.12
N GLY A 72 -9.26 -5.17 15.39
CA GLY A 72 -9.50 -4.08 14.44
C GLY A 72 -8.21 -3.40 13.98
N TRP A 73 -7.31 -3.11 14.91
CA TRP A 73 -5.97 -2.60 14.61
C TRP A 73 -5.14 -3.60 13.80
N LEU A 74 -5.25 -4.89 14.13
CA LEU A 74 -4.56 -5.94 13.38
C LEU A 74 -5.03 -6.02 11.93
N LEU A 75 -6.33 -5.86 11.67
CA LEU A 75 -6.88 -5.80 10.31
C LEU A 75 -6.51 -4.50 9.59
N LEU A 76 -6.57 -3.37 10.30
CA LEU A 76 -6.28 -2.04 9.76
C LEU A 76 -4.84 -1.91 9.25
N VAL A 77 -3.89 -2.53 9.95
CA VAL A 77 -2.45 -2.48 9.64
C VAL A 77 -1.99 -3.73 8.89
N GLY A 78 -2.58 -4.89 9.17
CA GLY A 78 -2.19 -6.16 8.55
C GLY A 78 -2.54 -6.24 7.07
N GLN A 79 -3.69 -5.69 6.66
CA GLN A 79 -4.14 -5.77 5.26
C GLN A 79 -3.25 -4.97 4.29
N PRO A 80 -2.85 -3.71 4.58
CA PRO A 80 -1.88 -2.98 3.76
C PRO A 80 -0.52 -3.67 3.68
N ILE A 81 -0.01 -4.18 4.81
CA ILE A 81 1.27 -4.89 4.87
C ILE A 81 1.21 -6.16 4.01
N GLY A 82 0.13 -6.93 4.11
CA GLY A 82 -0.08 -8.13 3.31
C GLY A 82 -0.12 -7.85 1.81
N MET A 83 -0.88 -6.84 1.39
CA MET A 83 -0.96 -6.45 -0.03
C MET A 83 0.39 -5.93 -0.54
N LEU A 84 1.11 -5.14 0.26
CA LEU A 84 2.44 -4.67 -0.09
C LEU A 84 3.44 -5.82 -0.21
N ALA A 85 3.39 -6.79 0.72
CA ALA A 85 4.22 -7.99 0.66
C ALA A 85 3.97 -8.79 -0.63
N VAL A 86 2.70 -8.98 -1.00
CA VAL A 86 2.33 -9.64 -2.26
C VAL A 86 2.85 -8.86 -3.48
N LEU A 87 2.69 -7.54 -3.50
CA LEU A 87 3.22 -6.68 -4.57
C LEU A 87 4.75 -6.79 -4.68
N MET A 88 5.44 -6.84 -3.54
CA MET A 88 6.90 -7.00 -3.48
C MET A 88 7.36 -8.40 -3.91
N VAL A 89 6.57 -9.44 -3.65
CA VAL A 89 6.86 -10.80 -4.13
C VAL A 89 6.69 -10.90 -5.65
N ILE A 90 5.64 -10.31 -6.21
CA ILE A 90 5.31 -10.42 -7.63
C ILE A 90 6.15 -9.45 -8.50
N ALA A 91 6.39 -8.24 -8.01
CA ALA A 91 6.96 -7.14 -8.80
C ALA A 91 8.06 -6.36 -8.07
N GLY A 92 8.70 -6.94 -7.05
CA GLY A 92 9.63 -6.24 -6.15
C GLY A 92 10.76 -5.48 -6.83
N ASP A 93 11.39 -6.04 -7.87
CA ASP A 93 12.47 -5.36 -8.59
C ASP A 93 11.96 -4.14 -9.37
N ALA A 94 10.76 -4.23 -9.94
CA ALA A 94 10.11 -3.13 -10.65
C ALA A 94 9.70 -2.01 -9.68
N VAL A 95 9.15 -2.36 -8.52
CA VAL A 95 8.81 -1.41 -7.43
C VAL A 95 10.07 -0.70 -6.92
N ARG A 96 11.12 -1.46 -6.57
CA ARG A 96 12.38 -0.89 -6.07
C ARG A 96 13.05 0.04 -7.08
N THR A 97 13.02 -0.33 -8.35
CA THR A 97 13.56 0.50 -9.44
C THR A 97 12.74 1.78 -9.61
N GLY A 98 11.40 1.68 -9.58
CA GLY A 98 10.51 2.83 -9.66
C GLY A 98 10.67 3.81 -8.51
N VAL A 99 10.71 3.30 -7.27
CA VAL A 99 10.91 4.12 -6.05
C VAL A 99 12.28 4.79 -6.06
N ARG A 100 13.36 4.08 -6.40
CA ARG A 100 14.70 4.69 -6.49
C ARG A 100 14.75 5.82 -7.52
N ARG A 101 14.10 5.63 -8.68
CA ARG A 101 14.00 6.69 -9.71
C ARG A 101 13.17 7.87 -9.23
N ALA A 102 12.07 7.63 -8.52
CA ALA A 102 11.25 8.70 -7.95
C ALA A 102 12.04 9.51 -6.89
N LEU A 103 12.72 8.83 -5.97
CA LEU A 103 13.53 9.48 -4.93
C LEU A 103 14.75 10.24 -5.48
N ALA A 104 15.32 9.78 -6.60
CA ALA A 104 16.41 10.47 -7.29
C ALA A 104 15.93 11.67 -8.16
N SER A 105 14.62 11.89 -8.26
CA SER A 105 14.04 12.97 -9.06
C SER A 105 13.51 14.11 -8.16
N PRO A 106 13.79 15.38 -8.48
CA PRO A 106 13.34 16.52 -7.67
C PRO A 106 11.80 16.64 -7.62
N VAL A 107 11.09 16.09 -8.60
CA VAL A 107 9.62 16.02 -8.65
C VAL A 107 9.06 14.93 -7.73
N GLY A 108 9.76 13.80 -7.59
CA GLY A 108 9.35 12.73 -6.67
C GLY A 108 9.51 13.12 -5.20
N LEU A 109 10.45 14.02 -4.89
CA LEU A 109 10.63 14.56 -3.55
C LEU A 109 9.43 15.42 -3.10
N LEU A 110 8.81 16.18 -4.02
CA LEU A 110 7.60 16.95 -3.74
C LEU A 110 6.38 16.06 -3.47
N GLY A 111 6.27 14.92 -4.17
CA GLY A 111 5.21 13.93 -3.93
C GLY A 111 5.37 13.16 -2.61
N VAL A 112 6.61 12.87 -2.18
CA VAL A 112 6.90 12.22 -0.90
C VAL A 112 6.79 13.21 0.27
N ALA A 113 7.17 14.46 0.07
CA ALA A 113 7.02 15.53 1.07
C ALA A 113 5.54 15.81 1.41
N GLY A 114 4.62 15.65 0.44
CA GLY A 114 3.18 15.76 0.70
C GLY A 114 2.62 14.67 1.63
N VAL A 115 3.29 13.51 1.73
CA VAL A 115 2.88 12.40 2.62
C VAL A 115 3.52 12.51 4.00
N ALA A 116 4.67 13.19 4.12
CA ALA A 116 5.35 13.44 5.40
C ALA A 116 4.84 14.71 6.12
N GLY A 117 3.96 15.49 5.49
CA GLY A 117 3.42 16.75 6.00
C GLY A 117 2.01 16.69 6.60
N VAL A 118 1.49 15.51 6.91
CA VAL A 118 0.19 15.31 7.61
C VAL A 118 0.42 14.83 9.02
#